data_AF-A0A964BM24-F1
#
_entry.id   AF-A0A964BM24-F1
#
_cell.length_a   1.000
_cell.length_b   1.000
_cell.length_c   1.000
_cell.angle_alpha   90.00
_cell.angle_beta   90.00
_cell.angle_gamma   90.00
#
_symmetry.space_group_name_H-M   'P 1'
#
loop_
_entity.id
_entity.type
_entity.pdbx_description
1 polymer ?
#
loop_
_entity_poly.entity_id
_entity_poly.type
_entity_poly.pdbx_seq_one_letter_code
_entity_poly.pdbx_strand_id
1 'polypeptide(L)'
;MVFSLSSHNVWQYLQARNICSSTEISPSAIKPKDCKNFNLLVSFSDNCHYLVKQECWDTQGKTKGEFQQEWLIQRLVRHFPQLNCLQNVISEAIDYDRDNSIIVFNYLNNYCDLANFYDQHQIFPTAIATALGETLATIHRLTFKQNNYRDFLAKDSNYNLQKQPNLLKYLSRIKPELIGKVGEDAFKFYRLYQREVVIGEAIAQLEKKWLPCCLTHRDFRLANILVSLSCQAALNEAELISLSKRKDEAIIRIIDWERFSWGDPAFDLGTIIANYLKLWLGSLIVGTDIDIRTTLSLATTPLAFIQPSLVALTNSYLAAFPEITHHNSDFLTKAIQFAGYHLIELILAKIEYREPFDNTGICLLQIAKMLLCHPQESMMTVFGQEMNNEELART
;
A
#
# COMPACT_ATOMS: atom_id res chain seq x y z
N MET A 1 26.92 15.44 18.25
CA MET A 1 26.95 15.04 16.83
C MET A 1 25.94 13.92 16.67
N VAL A 2 25.08 14.02 15.67
CA VAL A 2 24.10 12.97 15.38
C VAL A 2 24.81 11.82 14.68
N PHE A 3 24.55 10.57 15.09
CA PHE A 3 25.14 9.41 14.43
C PHE A 3 24.57 9.28 13.01
N SER A 4 25.46 9.18 12.03
CA SER A 4 25.08 8.92 10.63
C SER A 4 25.56 7.55 10.23
N LEU A 5 24.62 6.71 9.79
CA LEU A 5 24.91 5.42 9.21
C LEU A 5 25.63 5.59 7.87
N SER A 6 26.54 4.68 7.57
CA SER A 6 27.27 4.61 6.30
C SER A 6 27.69 3.17 6.01
N SER A 7 28.09 2.91 4.77
CA SER A 7 28.66 1.60 4.39
C SER A 7 29.92 1.24 5.19
N HIS A 8 30.62 2.22 5.78
CA HIS A 8 31.85 1.99 6.54
C HIS A 8 31.61 1.62 8.00
N ASN A 9 30.51 2.09 8.60
CA ASN A 9 30.23 1.91 10.03
C ASN A 9 29.07 0.96 10.33
N VAL A 10 28.27 0.57 9.33
CA VAL A 10 27.10 -0.30 9.53
C VAL A 10 27.46 -1.64 10.18
N TRP A 11 28.62 -2.21 9.85
CA TRP A 11 29.06 -3.47 10.45
C TRP A 11 29.32 -3.31 11.96
N GLN A 12 30.10 -2.29 12.33
CA GLN A 12 30.41 -1.99 13.74
C GLN A 12 29.13 -1.64 14.52
N TYR A 13 28.19 -0.96 13.88
CA TYR A 13 26.88 -0.68 14.44
C TYR A 13 26.11 -1.97 14.75
N LEU A 14 26.00 -2.90 13.79
CA LEU A 14 25.29 -4.18 13.99
C LEU A 14 25.94 -5.02 15.11
N GLN A 15 27.26 -5.02 15.21
CA GLN A 15 27.99 -5.68 16.30
C GLN A 15 27.69 -5.03 17.65
N ALA A 16 27.75 -3.69 17.74
CA ALA A 16 27.48 -2.95 18.98
C ALA A 16 26.05 -3.13 19.49
N ARG A 17 25.09 -3.40 18.58
CA ARG A 17 23.70 -3.72 18.90
C ARG A 17 23.47 -5.20 19.25
N ASN A 18 24.51 -6.05 19.22
CA ASN A 18 24.43 -7.50 19.39
C ASN A 18 23.48 -8.19 18.41
N ILE A 19 23.28 -7.60 17.22
CA ILE A 19 22.49 -8.22 16.13
C ILE A 19 23.35 -9.26 15.42
N CYS A 20 24.64 -8.99 15.31
CA CYS A 20 25.65 -9.92 14.82
C CYS A 20 26.60 -10.29 15.94
N SER A 21 26.81 -11.58 16.17
CA SER A 21 27.81 -12.05 17.14
C SER A 21 29.23 -11.72 16.65
N SER A 22 30.17 -11.44 17.56
CA SER A 22 31.56 -11.13 17.21
C SER A 22 32.32 -12.29 16.55
N THR A 23 31.73 -13.48 16.52
CA THR A 23 32.20 -14.69 15.85
C THR A 23 31.64 -14.85 14.43
N GLU A 24 30.71 -13.99 14.00
CA GLU A 24 30.17 -14.00 12.65
C GLU A 24 31.17 -13.46 11.62
N ILE A 25 31.08 -14.07 10.45
CA ILE A 25 31.84 -13.72 9.26
C ILE A 25 31.50 -12.26 8.90
N SER A 26 32.52 -11.44 8.64
CA SER A 26 32.34 -10.07 8.17
C SER A 26 31.39 -10.03 6.97
N PRO A 27 30.58 -8.97 6.80
CA PRO A 27 29.65 -8.86 5.68
C PRO A 27 30.34 -9.17 4.34
N SER A 28 29.74 -10.05 3.54
CA SER A 28 30.21 -10.40 2.20
C SER A 28 29.97 -9.26 1.21
N ALA A 29 28.93 -8.46 1.43
CA ALA A 29 28.66 -7.25 0.67
C ALA A 29 27.84 -6.24 1.50
N ILE A 30 28.11 -4.95 1.27
CA ILE A 30 27.29 -3.84 1.78
C ILE A 30 26.93 -2.99 0.57
N LYS A 31 25.63 -2.90 0.26
CA LYS A 31 25.13 -2.18 -0.91
C LYS A 31 24.12 -1.11 -0.51
N PRO A 32 24.26 0.14 -0.97
CA PRO A 32 23.20 1.12 -0.82
C PRO A 32 21.97 0.69 -1.62
N LYS A 33 20.79 1.05 -1.12
CA LYS A 33 19.52 0.94 -1.84
C LYS A 33 18.88 2.32 -1.97
N ASP A 34 18.69 2.75 -3.21
CA ASP A 34 18.09 4.05 -3.51
C ASP A 34 16.62 4.06 -3.09
N CYS A 35 16.31 4.88 -2.08
CA CYS A 35 15.00 5.00 -1.45
C CYS A 35 14.88 6.40 -0.80
N LYS A 36 13.68 6.73 -0.30
CA LYS A 36 13.40 7.95 0.48
C LYS A 36 14.32 8.13 1.70
N ASN A 37 14.69 7.02 2.34
CA ASN A 37 15.54 6.97 3.53
C ASN A 37 16.91 6.38 3.19
N PHE A 38 17.89 6.57 4.08
CA PHE A 38 19.22 5.98 3.90
C PHE A 38 19.17 4.48 4.21
N ASN A 39 19.24 3.65 3.17
CA ASN A 39 19.08 2.21 3.29
C ASN A 39 20.36 1.48 2.84
N LEU A 40 20.81 0.52 3.65
CA LEU A 40 21.90 -0.38 3.35
C LEU A 40 21.42 -1.83 3.41
N LEU A 41 21.65 -2.57 2.33
CA LEU A 41 21.56 -4.02 2.32
C LEU A 41 22.91 -4.61 2.73
N VAL A 42 22.94 -5.29 3.86
CA VAL A 42 24.12 -5.98 4.40
C VAL A 42 23.91 -7.47 4.18
N SER A 43 24.82 -8.09 3.43
CA SER A 43 24.77 -9.51 3.09
C SER A 43 25.86 -10.28 3.80
N PHE A 44 25.55 -11.50 4.24
CA PHE A 44 26.48 -12.43 4.87
C PHE A 44 26.68 -13.67 3.98
N SER A 45 27.69 -14.49 4.31
CA SER A 45 28.06 -15.67 3.51
C SER A 45 27.11 -16.86 3.69
N ASP A 46 26.29 -16.85 4.73
CA ASP A 46 25.31 -17.88 5.09
C ASP A 46 23.91 -17.60 4.50
N ASN A 47 23.82 -16.71 3.51
CA ASN A 47 22.56 -16.24 2.92
C ASN A 47 21.64 -15.53 3.95
N CYS A 48 22.21 -15.03 5.06
CA CYS A 48 21.56 -14.05 5.92
C CYS A 48 21.74 -12.64 5.33
N HIS A 49 20.68 -11.84 5.38
CA HIS A 49 20.69 -10.48 4.86
C HIS A 49 19.91 -9.56 5.79
N TYR A 50 20.49 -8.38 6.07
CA TYR A 50 19.83 -7.34 6.83
C TYR A 50 19.61 -6.10 5.97
N LEU A 51 18.42 -5.53 6.08
CA LEU A 51 18.14 -4.19 5.57
C LEU A 51 18.19 -3.22 6.74
N VAL A 52 19.23 -2.39 6.77
CA VAL A 52 19.44 -1.36 7.78
C VAL A 52 18.99 -0.03 7.20
N LYS A 53 17.98 0.58 7.81
CA LYS A 53 17.38 1.84 7.34
C LYS A 53 17.59 2.92 8.39
N GLN A 54 18.00 4.12 7.99
CA GLN A 54 18.06 5.31 8.85
C GLN A 54 17.19 6.44 8.27
N GLU A 55 16.38 7.07 9.13
CA GLU A 55 15.60 8.24 8.72
C GLU A 55 16.52 9.43 8.41
N CYS A 56 16.15 10.18 7.37
CA CYS A 56 16.84 11.42 7.05
C CYS A 56 16.49 12.52 8.06
N TRP A 57 17.52 13.21 8.57
CA TRP A 57 17.37 14.36 9.46
C TRP A 57 16.98 15.60 8.65
N ASP A 58 16.01 16.36 9.13
CA ASP A 58 15.66 17.65 8.56
C ASP A 58 16.69 18.74 8.93
N THR A 59 16.50 19.94 8.37
CA THR A 59 17.36 21.11 8.66
C THR A 59 17.38 21.54 10.13
N GLN A 60 16.42 21.05 10.94
CA GLN A 60 16.33 21.30 12.38
C GLN A 60 16.91 20.15 13.22
N GLY A 61 17.48 19.13 12.58
CA GLY A 61 18.01 17.95 13.26
C GLY A 61 16.92 17.04 13.84
N LYS A 62 15.74 16.99 13.22
CA LYS A 62 14.64 16.09 13.60
C LYS A 62 14.36 15.07 12.50
N THR A 63 13.97 13.88 12.91
CA THR A 63 13.44 12.84 12.02
C THR A 63 11.91 12.89 12.01
N LYS A 64 11.27 12.17 11.06
CA LYS A 64 9.81 12.13 10.94
C LYS A 64 9.16 11.18 11.94
N GLY A 65 9.93 10.25 12.50
CA GLY A 65 9.46 9.24 13.45
C GLY A 65 8.63 8.14 12.78
N GLU A 66 8.87 7.89 11.49
CA GLU A 66 8.22 6.88 10.65
C GLU A 66 8.61 5.46 11.08
N PHE A 67 9.89 5.21 11.36
CA PHE A 67 10.37 3.91 11.84
C PHE A 67 9.92 3.59 13.26
N GLN A 68 9.67 4.62 14.08
CA GLN A 68 8.99 4.40 15.36
C GLN A 68 7.61 3.80 15.13
N GLN A 69 6.85 4.31 14.16
CA GLN A 69 5.52 3.78 13.84
C GLN A 69 5.62 2.35 13.31
N GLU A 70 6.52 2.09 12.37
CA GLU A 70 6.73 0.75 11.84
C GLU A 70 7.13 -0.26 12.95
N TRP A 71 7.97 0.16 13.91
CA TRP A 71 8.34 -0.65 15.07
C TRP A 71 7.17 -0.95 16.02
N LEU A 72 6.18 -0.05 16.16
CA LEU A 72 5.02 -0.30 17.02
C LEU A 72 4.19 -1.50 16.55
N ILE A 73 4.13 -1.74 15.25
CA ILE A 73 3.44 -2.90 14.68
C ILE A 73 4.13 -4.19 15.07
N GLN A 74 5.48 -4.20 15.06
CA GLN A 74 6.26 -5.34 15.53
C GLN A 74 6.02 -5.60 17.02
N ARG A 75 5.98 -4.54 17.83
CA ARG A 75 5.65 -4.64 19.27
C ARG A 75 4.24 -5.18 19.48
N LEU A 76 3.25 -4.74 18.71
CA LEU A 76 1.88 -5.22 18.81
C LEU A 76 1.79 -6.72 18.54
N VAL A 77 2.35 -7.17 17.42
CA VAL A 77 2.31 -8.57 16.99
C VAL A 77 3.05 -9.49 17.96
N ARG A 78 4.17 -9.03 18.55
CA ARG A 78 4.92 -9.77 19.57
C ARG A 78 4.21 -9.79 20.93
N HIS A 79 3.47 -8.74 21.27
CA HIS A 79 2.82 -8.61 22.58
C HIS A 79 1.53 -9.43 22.69
N PHE A 80 0.75 -9.54 21.60
CA PHE A 80 -0.53 -10.23 21.59
C PHE A 80 -0.44 -11.58 20.86
N PRO A 81 -0.45 -12.73 21.57
CA PRO A 81 -0.31 -14.05 20.96
C PRO A 81 -1.37 -14.38 19.90
N GLN A 82 -2.55 -13.76 20.00
CA GLN A 82 -3.63 -13.88 19.03
C GLN A 82 -3.24 -13.38 17.63
N LEU A 83 -2.20 -12.56 17.54
CA LEU A 83 -1.65 -12.01 16.30
C LEU A 83 -0.44 -12.78 15.78
N ASN A 84 -0.05 -13.89 16.41
CA ASN A 84 1.15 -14.65 16.03
C ASN A 84 1.14 -15.08 14.55
N CYS A 85 -0.02 -15.38 13.97
CA CYS A 85 -0.11 -15.71 12.55
C CYS A 85 0.31 -14.55 11.63
N LEU A 86 0.25 -13.30 12.09
CA LEU A 86 0.68 -12.13 11.35
C LEU A 86 2.21 -12.01 11.27
N GLN A 87 2.98 -12.76 12.06
CA GLN A 87 4.45 -12.80 11.94
C GLN A 87 4.91 -13.34 10.59
N ASN A 88 4.11 -14.22 9.98
CA ASN A 88 4.33 -14.73 8.63
C ASN A 88 3.75 -13.82 7.55
N VAL A 89 3.24 -12.65 7.90
CA VAL A 89 2.63 -11.71 6.95
C VAL A 89 3.37 -10.38 6.98
N ILE A 90 3.67 -9.87 8.17
CA ILE A 90 4.36 -8.62 8.37
C ILE A 90 5.86 -8.91 8.41
N SER A 91 6.63 -8.27 7.53
CA SER A 91 8.08 -8.49 7.50
C SER A 91 8.72 -8.11 8.83
N GLU A 92 9.60 -8.96 9.33
CA GLU A 92 10.15 -8.85 10.67
C GLU A 92 11.20 -7.73 10.78
N ALA A 93 10.97 -6.79 11.70
CA ALA A 93 12.02 -5.89 12.17
C ALA A 93 12.69 -6.49 13.40
N ILE A 94 14.00 -6.63 13.34
CA ILE A 94 14.84 -7.28 14.37
C ILE A 94 15.09 -6.31 15.52
N ASP A 95 15.44 -5.07 15.18
CA ASP A 95 15.87 -4.08 16.13
C ASP A 95 15.44 -2.66 15.72
N TYR A 96 15.23 -1.81 16.71
CA TYR A 96 14.95 -0.38 16.52
C TYR A 96 15.75 0.44 17.53
N ASP A 97 16.64 1.28 16.99
CA ASP A 97 17.39 2.29 17.72
C ASP A 97 16.66 3.63 17.60
N ARG A 98 15.95 3.99 18.67
CA ARG A 98 15.17 5.23 18.76
C ARG A 98 16.05 6.47 18.70
N ASP A 99 17.21 6.44 19.34
CA ASP A 99 18.07 7.62 19.48
C ASP A 99 18.68 8.02 18.13
N ASN A 100 18.99 7.03 17.30
CA ASN A 100 19.57 7.24 15.98
C ASN A 100 18.56 7.13 14.83
N SER A 101 17.29 6.83 15.14
CA SER A 101 16.22 6.55 14.17
C SER A 101 16.63 5.50 13.13
N ILE A 102 17.21 4.40 13.61
CA ILE A 102 17.65 3.27 12.79
C ILE A 102 16.77 2.07 13.07
N ILE A 103 16.29 1.40 12.01
CA ILE A 103 15.56 0.15 12.10
C ILE A 103 16.28 -0.92 11.27
N VAL A 104 16.32 -2.14 11.79
CA VAL A 104 16.97 -3.28 11.14
C VAL A 104 15.93 -4.34 10.84
N PHE A 105 15.85 -4.76 9.57
CA PHE A 105 14.96 -5.81 9.11
C PHE A 105 15.71 -7.06 8.69
N ASN A 106 15.09 -8.22 8.89
CA ASN A 106 15.42 -9.43 8.15
C ASN A 106 15.07 -9.19 6.68
N TYR A 107 16.07 -9.19 5.81
CA TYR A 107 15.86 -8.95 4.38
C TYR A 107 15.51 -10.25 3.66
N LEU A 108 14.34 -10.26 3.02
CA LEU A 108 13.78 -11.45 2.38
C LEU A 108 14.24 -11.55 0.92
N ASN A 109 15.35 -12.26 0.68
CA ASN A 109 15.89 -12.49 -0.68
C ASN A 109 15.01 -13.35 -1.58
N ASN A 110 14.15 -14.18 -0.99
CA ASN A 110 13.22 -15.05 -1.70
C ASN A 110 11.90 -14.36 -2.06
N TYR A 111 11.84 -13.03 -1.99
CA TYR A 111 10.68 -12.24 -2.35
C TYR A 111 11.05 -11.09 -3.29
N CYS A 112 10.08 -10.63 -4.07
CA CYS A 112 10.16 -9.39 -4.85
C CYS A 112 8.95 -8.50 -4.56
N ASP A 113 9.07 -7.21 -4.84
CA ASP A 113 7.93 -6.29 -4.81
C ASP A 113 6.91 -6.67 -5.90
N LEU A 114 5.63 -6.67 -5.55
CA LEU A 114 4.52 -7.00 -6.44
C LEU A 114 4.37 -6.00 -7.60
N ALA A 115 4.69 -4.71 -7.39
CA ALA A 115 4.70 -3.74 -8.47
C ALA A 115 5.76 -4.11 -9.52
N ASN A 116 6.99 -4.41 -9.08
CA ASN A 116 8.05 -4.90 -9.96
C ASN A 116 7.69 -6.23 -10.64
N PHE A 117 7.05 -7.17 -9.94
CA PHE A 117 6.60 -8.44 -10.52
C PHE A 117 5.63 -8.20 -11.70
N TYR A 118 4.61 -7.36 -11.49
CA TYR A 118 3.64 -7.06 -12.54
C TYR A 118 4.26 -6.27 -13.70
N ASP A 119 5.16 -5.34 -13.42
CA ASP A 119 5.88 -4.58 -14.44
C ASP A 119 6.76 -5.49 -15.32
N GLN A 120 7.50 -6.42 -14.71
CA GLN A 120 8.42 -7.31 -15.42
C GLN A 120 7.71 -8.41 -16.22
N HIS A 121 6.68 -9.03 -15.63
CA HIS A 121 6.07 -10.22 -16.22
C HIS A 121 4.80 -9.94 -17.01
N GLN A 122 4.14 -8.80 -16.78
CA GLN A 122 2.89 -8.40 -17.47
C GLN A 122 1.78 -9.47 -17.41
N ILE A 123 1.74 -10.23 -16.31
CA ILE A 123 0.70 -11.21 -15.98
C ILE A 123 0.06 -10.88 -14.64
N PHE A 124 -1.22 -11.19 -14.47
CA PHE A 124 -1.99 -10.88 -13.25
C PHE A 124 -2.71 -12.12 -12.72
N PRO A 125 -1.97 -13.08 -12.09
CA PRO A 125 -2.55 -14.35 -11.63
C PRO A 125 -3.56 -14.16 -10.50
N THR A 126 -4.72 -14.84 -10.59
CA THR A 126 -5.78 -14.69 -9.60
C THR A 126 -5.42 -15.29 -8.25
N ALA A 127 -4.50 -16.25 -8.21
CA ALA A 127 -3.95 -16.81 -6.98
C ALA A 127 -3.18 -15.78 -6.12
N ILE A 128 -2.43 -14.86 -6.74
CA ILE A 128 -1.75 -13.77 -6.02
C ILE A 128 -2.80 -12.81 -5.44
N ALA A 129 -3.81 -12.46 -6.24
CA ALA A 129 -4.88 -11.57 -5.83
C ALA A 129 -5.73 -12.17 -4.70
N THR A 130 -6.03 -13.48 -4.78
CA THR A 130 -6.69 -14.26 -3.72
C THR A 130 -5.88 -14.21 -2.43
N ALA A 131 -4.59 -14.56 -2.48
CA ALA A 131 -3.73 -14.55 -1.31
C ALA A 131 -3.63 -13.16 -0.68
N LEU A 132 -3.60 -12.10 -1.50
CA LEU A 132 -3.59 -10.72 -1.05
C LEU A 132 -4.90 -10.32 -0.35
N GLY A 133 -6.04 -10.69 -0.91
CA GLY A 133 -7.37 -10.45 -0.32
C GLY A 133 -7.52 -11.16 1.03
N GLU A 134 -7.16 -12.44 1.11
CA GLU A 134 -7.16 -13.23 2.36
C GLU A 134 -6.23 -12.63 3.42
N THR A 135 -5.03 -12.21 3.01
CA THR A 135 -4.02 -11.62 3.90
C THR A 135 -4.52 -10.32 4.51
N LEU A 136 -5.04 -9.41 3.67
CA LEU A 136 -5.57 -8.13 4.12
C LEU A 136 -6.80 -8.31 5.03
N ALA A 137 -7.73 -9.19 4.64
CA ALA A 137 -8.90 -9.52 5.44
C ALA A 137 -8.51 -10.13 6.80
N THR A 138 -7.49 -10.98 6.84
CA THR A 138 -6.99 -11.59 8.09
C THR A 138 -6.50 -10.52 9.06
N ILE A 139 -5.73 -9.53 8.60
CA ILE A 139 -5.26 -8.42 9.44
C ILE A 139 -6.44 -7.62 9.99
N HIS A 140 -7.37 -7.23 9.12
CA HIS A 140 -8.54 -6.46 9.50
C HIS A 140 -9.42 -7.21 10.49
N ARG A 141 -9.72 -8.48 10.22
CA ARG A 141 -10.57 -9.33 11.06
C ARG A 141 -9.96 -9.57 12.43
N LEU A 142 -8.66 -9.90 12.51
CA LEU A 142 -7.99 -10.17 13.79
C LEU A 142 -7.92 -8.93 14.68
N THR A 143 -7.93 -7.74 14.09
CA THR A 143 -7.87 -6.46 14.81
C THR A 143 -9.24 -5.78 14.91
N PHE A 144 -10.29 -6.37 14.34
CA PHE A 144 -11.62 -5.78 14.29
C PHE A 144 -12.21 -5.59 15.69
N LYS A 145 -12.52 -4.33 16.02
CA LYS A 145 -13.08 -3.87 17.31
C LYS A 145 -12.22 -4.23 18.54
N GLN A 146 -10.93 -4.49 18.34
CA GLN A 146 -9.99 -4.80 19.41
C GLN A 146 -9.43 -3.52 20.04
N ASN A 147 -10.22 -2.87 20.90
CA ASN A 147 -9.83 -1.61 21.55
C ASN A 147 -8.52 -1.73 22.35
N ASN A 148 -8.25 -2.89 22.95
CA ASN A 148 -6.98 -3.17 23.64
C ASN A 148 -5.75 -3.03 22.71
N TYR A 149 -5.85 -3.45 21.44
CA TYR A 149 -4.76 -3.31 20.47
C TYR A 149 -4.57 -1.84 20.08
N ARG A 150 -5.69 -1.14 19.83
CA ARG A 150 -5.66 0.30 19.55
C ARG A 150 -5.03 1.09 20.69
N ASP A 151 -5.46 0.82 21.92
CA ASP A 151 -5.02 1.53 23.11
C ASP A 151 -3.55 1.20 23.43
N PHE A 152 -3.08 -0.01 23.07
CA PHE A 152 -1.65 -0.35 23.10
C PHE A 152 -0.84 0.52 22.13
N LEU A 153 -1.27 0.62 20.87
CA LEU A 153 -0.59 1.43 19.85
C LEU A 153 -0.61 2.93 20.20
N ALA A 154 -1.71 3.42 20.77
CA ALA A 154 -1.91 4.84 21.08
C ALA A 154 -0.93 5.39 22.14
N LYS A 155 -0.32 4.53 22.98
CA LYS A 155 0.61 4.96 24.03
C LYS A 155 1.88 5.61 23.48
N ASP A 156 2.37 5.08 22.36
CA ASP A 156 3.68 5.42 21.80
C ASP A 156 3.59 5.90 20.34
N SER A 157 2.39 5.99 19.78
CA SER A 157 2.18 6.50 18.42
C SER A 157 2.34 8.02 18.36
N ASN A 158 2.99 8.49 17.28
CA ASN A 158 3.10 9.91 16.97
C ASN A 158 1.79 10.45 16.36
N TYR A 159 0.84 9.56 16.06
CA TYR A 159 -0.44 9.89 15.48
C TYR A 159 -1.58 9.69 16.48
N ASN A 160 -2.57 10.58 16.40
CA ASN A 160 -3.84 10.33 17.06
C ASN A 160 -4.62 9.29 16.25
N LEU A 161 -4.57 8.03 16.69
CA LEU A 161 -5.24 6.90 16.06
C LEU A 161 -6.77 6.99 16.06
N GLN A 162 -7.35 7.91 16.84
CA GLN A 162 -8.80 8.17 16.85
C GLN A 162 -9.19 9.34 15.95
N LYS A 163 -8.21 10.06 15.39
CA LYS A 163 -8.48 11.23 14.56
C LYS A 163 -9.02 10.79 13.20
N GLN A 164 -10.20 11.29 12.86
CA GLN A 164 -10.78 11.15 11.54
C GLN A 164 -9.83 11.74 10.47
N PRO A 165 -9.64 11.06 9.32
CA PRO A 165 -8.81 11.60 8.25
C PRO A 165 -9.48 12.85 7.67
N ASN A 166 -8.66 13.83 7.25
CA ASN A 166 -9.13 14.97 6.48
C ASN A 166 -8.81 14.70 5.01
N LEU A 167 -9.79 14.16 4.28
CA LEU A 167 -9.63 13.73 2.89
C LEU A 167 -9.55 14.92 1.93
N LEU A 168 -10.11 16.07 2.31
CA LEU A 168 -10.11 17.29 1.50
C LEU A 168 -8.88 18.19 1.71
N LYS A 169 -7.97 17.83 2.62
CA LYS A 169 -6.86 18.68 3.08
C LYS A 169 -6.01 19.27 1.95
N TYR A 170 -5.77 18.48 0.91
CA TYR A 170 -4.90 18.85 -0.22
C TYR A 170 -5.66 19.21 -1.49
N LEU A 171 -6.99 19.14 -1.47
CA LEU A 171 -7.85 19.34 -2.64
C LEU A 171 -8.51 20.72 -2.69
N SER A 172 -8.77 21.29 -1.51
CA SER A 172 -9.56 22.53 -1.38
C SER A 172 -8.90 23.77 -2.00
N ARG A 173 -7.56 23.90 -1.96
CA ARG A 173 -6.85 25.06 -2.52
C ARG A 173 -5.36 24.81 -2.75
N ILE A 174 -4.83 25.28 -3.89
CA ILE A 174 -3.38 25.42 -4.07
C ILE A 174 -2.90 26.47 -3.07
N LYS A 175 -2.06 26.06 -2.13
CA LYS A 175 -1.45 27.01 -1.19
C LYS A 175 -0.30 27.76 -1.86
N PRO A 176 0.00 29.00 -1.46
CA PRO A 176 1.09 29.79 -2.03
C PRO A 176 2.44 29.05 -2.06
N GLU A 177 2.70 28.18 -1.07
CA GLU A 177 3.94 27.41 -0.96
C GLU A 177 4.07 26.32 -2.05
N LEU A 178 2.95 25.91 -2.66
CA LEU A 178 2.91 24.98 -3.79
C LEU A 178 3.05 25.69 -5.14
N ILE A 179 2.61 26.95 -5.26
CA ILE A 179 2.64 27.72 -6.53
C ILE A 179 4.06 27.81 -7.11
N GLY A 180 5.07 28.00 -6.27
CA GLY A 180 6.48 28.05 -6.70
C GLY A 180 7.15 26.68 -6.88
N LYS A 181 6.43 25.58 -6.61
CA LYS A 181 6.97 24.21 -6.61
C LYS A 181 6.35 23.30 -7.66
N VAL A 182 5.18 23.65 -8.20
CA VAL A 182 4.44 22.86 -9.18
C VAL A 182 4.61 23.42 -10.60
N GLY A 183 4.59 22.54 -11.61
CA GLY A 183 4.60 22.95 -13.01
C GLY A 183 3.27 23.59 -13.45
N GLU A 184 3.25 24.26 -14.61
CA GLU A 184 2.02 24.89 -15.14
C GLU A 184 0.86 23.90 -15.29
N ASP A 185 1.17 22.65 -15.64
CA ASP A 185 0.18 21.57 -15.80
C ASP A 185 -0.55 21.21 -14.49
N ALA A 186 0.05 21.47 -13.32
CA ALA A 186 -0.65 21.27 -12.06
C ALA A 186 -1.88 22.16 -11.94
N PHE A 187 -1.83 23.40 -12.46
CA PHE A 187 -2.99 24.29 -12.47
C PHE A 187 -4.14 23.75 -13.34
N LYS A 188 -3.84 22.94 -14.36
CA LYS A 188 -4.84 22.27 -15.17
C LYS A 188 -5.65 21.27 -14.34
N PHE A 189 -4.99 20.46 -13.50
CA PHE A 189 -5.67 19.55 -12.56
C PHE A 189 -6.60 20.32 -11.63
N TYR A 190 -6.08 21.34 -10.91
CA TYR A 190 -6.90 22.08 -9.95
C TYR A 190 -8.08 22.78 -10.61
N ARG A 191 -7.92 23.30 -11.84
CA ARG A 191 -9.02 23.90 -12.61
C ARG A 191 -10.10 22.87 -12.97
N LEU A 192 -9.71 21.66 -13.36
CA LEU A 192 -10.66 20.58 -13.65
C LEU A 192 -11.39 20.12 -12.38
N TYR A 193 -10.63 19.85 -11.31
CA TYR A 193 -11.18 19.45 -10.02
C TYR A 193 -12.18 20.48 -9.47
N GLN A 194 -11.83 21.77 -9.48
CA GLN A 194 -12.68 22.84 -8.95
C GLN A 194 -13.96 23.09 -9.76
N ARG A 195 -13.99 22.72 -11.05
CA ARG A 195 -15.21 22.77 -11.87
C ARG A 195 -16.18 21.64 -11.52
N GLU A 196 -15.67 20.54 -10.99
CA GLU A 196 -16.41 19.32 -10.70
C GLU A 196 -16.79 19.27 -9.21
N VAL A 197 -17.70 20.16 -8.79
CA VAL A 197 -18.13 20.31 -7.39
C VAL A 197 -18.58 18.97 -6.77
N VAL A 198 -19.21 18.12 -7.58
CA VAL A 198 -19.69 16.78 -7.19
C VAL A 198 -18.58 15.87 -6.65
N ILE A 199 -17.33 16.01 -7.12
CA ILE A 199 -16.20 15.22 -6.61
C ILE A 199 -15.89 15.62 -5.17
N GLY A 200 -15.84 16.93 -4.89
CA GLY A 200 -15.60 17.45 -3.55
C GLY A 200 -16.70 17.04 -2.56
N GLU A 201 -17.96 17.08 -3.01
CA GLU A 201 -19.11 16.62 -2.22
C GLU A 201 -19.05 15.12 -1.92
N ALA A 202 -18.72 14.29 -2.92
CA ALA A 202 -18.57 12.85 -2.75
C ALA A 202 -17.47 12.50 -1.74
N ILE A 203 -16.31 13.17 -1.80
CA ILE A 203 -15.21 12.98 -0.84
C ILE A 203 -15.62 13.45 0.56
N ALA A 204 -16.32 14.58 0.68
CA ALA A 204 -16.83 15.06 1.97
C ALA A 204 -17.82 14.07 2.61
N GLN A 205 -18.69 13.46 1.80
CA GLN A 205 -19.59 12.41 2.26
C GLN A 205 -18.85 11.14 2.65
N LEU A 206 -17.83 10.74 1.88
CA LEU A 206 -16.98 9.60 2.17
C LEU A 206 -16.24 9.78 3.51
N GLU A 207 -15.72 10.99 3.77
CA GLU A 207 -15.10 11.34 5.05
C GLU A 207 -16.09 11.19 6.20
N LYS A 208 -17.33 11.69 6.07
CA LYS A 208 -18.39 11.53 7.09
C LYS A 208 -18.78 10.08 7.37
N LYS A 209 -18.68 9.20 6.36
CA LYS A 209 -18.95 7.76 6.47
C LYS A 209 -17.75 6.95 6.97
N TRP A 210 -16.65 7.59 7.32
CA TRP A 210 -15.46 6.92 7.86
C TRP A 210 -15.78 6.15 9.15
N LEU A 211 -15.57 4.84 9.14
CA LEU A 211 -15.86 3.95 10.27
C LEU A 211 -14.57 3.28 10.76
N PRO A 212 -13.84 3.86 11.72
CA PRO A 212 -12.60 3.29 12.21
C PRO A 212 -12.88 2.07 13.10
N CYS A 213 -12.49 0.88 12.66
CA CYS A 213 -12.83 -0.35 13.38
C CYS A 213 -11.70 -1.38 13.47
N CYS A 214 -10.59 -1.25 12.75
CA CYS A 214 -9.48 -2.20 12.80
C CYS A 214 -8.13 -1.52 12.51
N LEU A 215 -7.04 -2.28 12.59
CA LEU A 215 -5.73 -1.83 12.12
C LEU A 215 -5.75 -1.74 10.60
N THR A 216 -5.36 -0.61 10.03
CA THR A 216 -5.23 -0.38 8.58
C THR A 216 -3.81 0.05 8.25
N HIS A 217 -3.28 -0.38 7.11
CA HIS A 217 -1.97 0.00 6.59
C HIS A 217 -1.90 1.47 6.13
N ARG A 218 -2.98 1.98 5.50
CA ARG A 218 -3.12 3.33 4.91
C ARG A 218 -2.18 3.70 3.75
N ASP A 219 -1.21 2.85 3.46
CA ASP A 219 -0.37 2.97 2.26
C ASP A 219 -0.28 1.63 1.52
N PHE A 220 -1.42 0.94 1.39
CA PHE A 220 -1.49 -0.44 0.89
C PHE A 220 -1.35 -0.54 -0.64
N ARG A 221 -0.23 -0.02 -1.15
CA ARG A 221 0.13 0.02 -2.57
C ARG A 221 0.92 -1.23 -2.95
N LEU A 222 0.96 -1.56 -4.24
CA LEU A 222 1.68 -2.74 -4.77
C LEU A 222 3.16 -2.77 -4.34
N ALA A 223 3.81 -1.59 -4.29
CA ALA A 223 5.19 -1.40 -3.83
C ALA A 223 5.48 -1.89 -2.39
N ASN A 224 4.43 -1.95 -1.57
CA ASN A 224 4.50 -2.33 -0.16
C ASN A 224 4.04 -3.78 0.07
N ILE A 225 3.88 -4.54 -1.01
CA ILE A 225 3.49 -5.94 -1.01
C ILE A 225 4.61 -6.74 -1.65
N LEU A 226 5.14 -7.70 -0.90
CA LEU A 226 6.14 -8.62 -1.39
C LEU A 226 5.47 -9.94 -1.79
N VAL A 227 5.86 -10.49 -2.93
CA VAL A 227 5.44 -11.81 -3.41
C VAL A 227 6.64 -12.76 -3.45
N SER A 228 6.44 -14.00 -3.00
CA SER A 228 7.49 -15.02 -3.01
C SER A 228 7.96 -15.30 -4.44
N LEU A 229 9.28 -15.41 -4.64
CA LEU A 229 9.89 -15.79 -5.92
C LEU A 229 9.48 -17.20 -6.35
N SER A 230 9.05 -18.06 -5.42
CA SER A 230 8.46 -19.36 -5.74
C SER A 230 7.23 -19.19 -6.64
N CYS A 231 6.49 -18.08 -6.53
CA CYS A 231 5.38 -17.74 -7.41
C CYS A 231 5.83 -17.26 -8.80
N GLN A 232 7.04 -16.73 -8.96
CA GLN A 232 7.58 -16.38 -10.28
C GLN A 232 7.87 -17.64 -11.12
N ALA A 233 8.31 -18.72 -10.46
CA ALA A 233 8.58 -20.00 -11.11
C ALA A 233 7.29 -20.76 -11.48
N ALA A 234 6.18 -20.48 -10.78
CA ALA A 234 4.87 -21.06 -11.05
C ALA A 234 4.16 -20.26 -12.16
N LEU A 235 4.29 -20.73 -13.40
CA LEU A 235 3.75 -20.04 -14.58
C LEU A 235 2.27 -20.36 -14.84
N ASN A 236 1.64 -21.20 -14.02
CA ASN A 236 0.23 -21.54 -14.12
C ASN A 236 -0.50 -21.54 -12.75
N GLU A 237 -1.82 -21.36 -12.80
CA GLU A 237 -2.70 -21.24 -11.64
C GLU A 237 -2.61 -22.45 -10.69
N ALA A 238 -2.47 -23.66 -11.23
CA ALA A 238 -2.44 -24.89 -10.45
C ALA A 238 -1.18 -25.00 -9.58
N GLU A 239 -0.03 -24.58 -10.09
CA GLU A 239 1.22 -24.51 -9.34
C GLU A 239 1.16 -23.46 -8.23
N LEU A 240 0.58 -22.29 -8.51
CA LEU A 240 0.38 -21.23 -7.50
C LEU A 240 -0.54 -21.69 -6.35
N ILE A 241 -1.63 -22.41 -6.67
CA ILE A 241 -2.52 -23.02 -5.67
C ILE A 241 -1.81 -24.10 -4.84
N SER A 242 -0.82 -24.80 -5.41
CA SER A 242 -0.02 -25.77 -4.65
C SER A 242 0.97 -25.09 -3.70
N LEU A 243 1.51 -23.93 -4.09
CA LEU A 243 2.41 -23.12 -3.27
C LEU A 243 1.68 -22.46 -2.11
N SER A 244 0.45 -21.99 -2.31
CA SER A 244 -0.36 -21.36 -1.24
C SER A 244 -0.66 -22.29 -0.06
N LYS A 245 -0.54 -23.60 -0.26
CA LYS A 245 -0.76 -24.63 0.77
C LYS A 245 0.50 -24.98 1.56
N ARG A 246 1.69 -24.49 1.18
CA ARG A 246 2.92 -24.73 1.93
C ARG A 246 2.90 -23.90 3.21
N LYS A 247 3.11 -24.55 4.36
CA LYS A 247 3.07 -23.89 5.68
C LYS A 247 4.26 -22.97 5.95
N ASP A 248 5.38 -23.18 5.26
CA ASP A 248 6.68 -22.63 5.65
C ASP A 248 7.01 -21.30 4.94
N GLU A 249 6.27 -20.92 3.90
CA GLU A 249 6.50 -19.69 3.14
C GLU A 249 5.15 -19.09 2.72
N ALA A 250 4.81 -17.91 3.24
CA ALA A 250 3.56 -17.26 2.79
C ALA A 250 3.80 -16.58 1.45
N ILE A 251 2.84 -16.68 0.53
CA ILE A 251 2.91 -16.05 -0.78
C ILE A 251 3.13 -14.55 -0.66
N ILE A 252 2.44 -13.92 0.28
CA ILE A 252 2.42 -12.47 0.48
C ILE A 252 3.12 -12.09 1.79
N ARG A 253 3.95 -11.05 1.74
CA ARG A 253 4.41 -10.29 2.90
C ARG A 253 4.09 -8.81 2.71
N ILE A 254 3.84 -8.09 3.80
CA ILE A 254 3.49 -6.66 3.80
C ILE A 254 4.59 -5.91 4.55
N ILE A 255 5.05 -4.81 3.95
CA ILE A 255 6.13 -3.95 4.45
C ILE A 255 5.68 -2.50 4.55
N ASP A 256 6.49 -1.65 5.18
CA ASP A 256 6.31 -0.19 5.21
C ASP A 256 5.05 0.26 5.97
N TRP A 257 4.92 -0.25 7.19
CA TRP A 257 3.81 0.07 8.09
C TRP A 257 3.87 1.48 8.71
N GLU A 258 4.72 2.39 8.18
CA GLU A 258 4.97 3.71 8.78
C GLU A 258 3.69 4.60 8.89
N ARG A 259 2.67 4.31 8.07
CA ARG A 259 1.42 5.07 8.00
C ARG A 259 0.22 4.41 8.65
N PHE A 260 0.43 3.31 9.39
CA PHE A 260 -0.67 2.56 9.97
C PHE A 260 -1.63 3.46 10.78
N SER A 261 -2.88 3.04 10.88
CA SER A 261 -3.87 3.70 11.75
C SER A 261 -4.84 2.68 12.32
N TRP A 262 -5.63 3.12 13.31
CA TRP A 262 -6.91 2.51 13.57
C TRP A 262 -7.94 3.14 12.63
N GLY A 263 -8.40 2.40 11.63
CA GLY A 263 -9.02 2.97 10.44
C GLY A 263 -10.18 2.16 9.89
N ASP A 264 -10.71 2.69 8.78
CA ASP A 264 -11.77 2.06 8.01
C ASP A 264 -11.16 1.04 7.03
N PRO A 265 -11.46 -0.26 7.15
CA PRO A 265 -10.85 -1.30 6.31
C PRO A 265 -11.17 -1.15 4.82
N ALA A 266 -12.25 -0.42 4.47
CA ALA A 266 -12.57 -0.13 3.08
C ALA A 266 -11.53 0.78 2.43
N PHE A 267 -10.78 1.55 3.23
CA PHE A 267 -9.71 2.41 2.72
C PHE A 267 -8.57 1.60 2.12
N ASP A 268 -8.08 0.58 2.84
CA ASP A 268 -7.00 -0.27 2.34
C ASP A 268 -7.45 -1.12 1.15
N LEU A 269 -8.67 -1.68 1.19
CA LEU A 269 -9.23 -2.41 0.05
C LEU A 269 -9.40 -1.50 -1.18
N GLY A 270 -9.93 -0.29 -0.99
CA GLY A 270 -10.03 0.70 -2.06
C GLY A 270 -8.66 1.13 -2.60
N THR A 271 -7.66 1.27 -1.73
CA THR A 271 -6.28 1.59 -2.11
C THR A 271 -5.72 0.53 -3.05
N ILE A 272 -5.83 -0.76 -2.71
CA ILE A 272 -5.30 -1.82 -3.57
C ILE A 272 -6.09 -1.95 -4.88
N ILE A 273 -7.43 -1.81 -4.86
CA ILE A 273 -8.25 -1.77 -6.08
C ILE A 273 -7.77 -0.65 -7.02
N ALA A 274 -7.56 0.56 -6.49
CA ALA A 274 -7.03 1.68 -7.26
C ALA A 274 -5.63 1.40 -7.84
N ASN A 275 -4.79 0.65 -7.13
CA ASN A 275 -3.47 0.27 -7.65
C ASN A 275 -3.56 -0.74 -8.81
N TYR A 276 -4.52 -1.67 -8.80
CA TYR A 276 -4.79 -2.51 -9.99
C TYR A 276 -5.31 -1.66 -11.16
N LEU A 277 -6.27 -0.75 -10.90
CA LEU A 277 -6.76 0.17 -11.93
C LEU A 277 -5.63 1.06 -12.48
N LYS A 278 -4.65 1.43 -11.65
CA LYS A 278 -3.45 2.15 -12.08
C LYS A 278 -2.61 1.35 -13.08
N LEU A 279 -2.56 0.01 -13.00
CA LEU A 279 -1.85 -0.81 -13.99
C LEU A 279 -2.50 -0.66 -15.38
N TRP A 280 -3.84 -0.74 -15.44
CA TRP A 280 -4.57 -0.48 -16.68
C TRP A 280 -4.41 0.96 -17.16
N LEU A 281 -4.65 1.96 -16.31
CA LEU A 281 -4.59 3.37 -16.68
C LEU A 281 -3.16 3.84 -17.01
N GLY A 282 -2.14 3.19 -16.45
CA GLY A 282 -0.73 3.42 -16.78
C GLY A 282 -0.30 2.79 -18.10
N SER A 283 -1.09 1.85 -18.64
CA SER A 283 -0.82 1.18 -19.91
C SER A 283 -1.44 1.89 -21.14
N LEU A 284 -2.07 3.04 -20.91
CA LEU A 284 -2.74 3.82 -21.96
C LEU A 284 -1.72 4.44 -22.92
N ILE A 285 -1.95 4.26 -24.22
CA ILE A 285 -1.20 4.95 -25.26
C ILE A 285 -1.82 6.33 -25.46
N VAL A 286 -1.11 7.35 -24.99
CA VAL A 286 -1.55 8.75 -25.06
C VAL A 286 -0.87 9.47 -26.23
N GLY A 287 -1.69 10.09 -27.08
CA GLY A 287 -1.26 11.06 -28.08
C GLY A 287 -2.19 12.28 -28.07
N THR A 288 -1.73 13.42 -28.58
CA THR A 288 -2.54 14.65 -28.67
C THR A 288 -3.73 14.51 -29.60
N ASP A 289 -3.63 13.62 -30.58
CA ASP A 289 -4.63 13.40 -31.63
C ASP A 289 -5.48 12.12 -31.41
N ILE A 290 -5.25 11.42 -30.29
CA ILE A 290 -5.96 10.19 -29.97
C ILE A 290 -7.10 10.55 -29.00
N ASP A 291 -8.34 10.28 -29.40
CA ASP A 291 -9.48 10.47 -28.51
C ASP A 291 -9.48 9.43 -27.39
N ILE A 292 -10.20 9.74 -26.31
CA ILE A 292 -10.18 8.93 -25.09
C ILE A 292 -10.67 7.49 -25.30
N ARG A 293 -11.67 7.25 -26.17
CA ARG A 293 -12.17 5.88 -26.40
C ARG A 293 -11.11 5.07 -27.11
N THR A 294 -10.45 5.67 -28.08
CA THR A 294 -9.33 5.05 -28.79
C THR A 294 -8.17 4.78 -27.84
N THR A 295 -7.76 5.74 -26.99
CA THR A 295 -6.72 5.53 -25.97
C THR A 295 -7.05 4.36 -25.03
N LEU A 296 -8.29 4.26 -24.54
CA LEU A 296 -8.71 3.15 -23.68
C LEU A 296 -8.67 1.80 -24.40
N SER A 297 -9.02 1.76 -25.69
CA SER A 297 -8.97 0.52 -26.49
C SER A 297 -7.56 0.07 -26.84
N LEU A 298 -6.59 0.99 -26.85
CA LEU A 298 -5.19 0.76 -27.18
C LEU A 298 -4.32 0.45 -25.94
N ALA A 299 -4.93 0.29 -24.77
CA ALA A 299 -4.22 -0.07 -23.55
C ALA A 299 -3.40 -1.35 -23.75
N THR A 300 -2.10 -1.32 -23.46
CA THR A 300 -1.25 -2.53 -23.56
C THR A 300 -1.60 -3.54 -22.47
N THR A 301 -2.25 -3.08 -21.40
CA THR A 301 -2.82 -3.90 -20.32
C THR A 301 -4.32 -3.58 -20.20
N PRO A 302 -5.19 -4.19 -21.01
CA PRO A 302 -6.62 -3.91 -20.97
C PRO A 302 -7.25 -4.20 -19.60
N LEU A 303 -8.29 -3.46 -19.22
CA LEU A 303 -9.04 -3.67 -17.98
C LEU A 303 -9.53 -5.13 -17.82
N ALA A 304 -9.93 -5.77 -18.93
CA ALA A 304 -10.36 -7.16 -18.95
C ALA A 304 -9.28 -8.16 -18.46
N PHE A 305 -8.00 -7.81 -18.56
CA PHE A 305 -6.91 -8.68 -18.08
C PHE A 305 -6.68 -8.57 -16.57
N ILE A 306 -7.06 -7.46 -15.94
CA ILE A 306 -6.93 -7.25 -14.49
C ILE A 306 -8.22 -7.55 -13.73
N GLN A 307 -9.38 -7.55 -14.40
CA GLN A 307 -10.69 -7.83 -13.82
C GLN A 307 -10.76 -9.15 -13.05
N PRO A 308 -10.25 -10.30 -13.57
CA PRO A 308 -10.27 -11.56 -12.82
C PRO A 308 -9.51 -11.47 -11.49
N SER A 309 -8.37 -10.76 -11.48
CA SER A 309 -7.62 -10.50 -10.25
C SER A 309 -8.38 -9.60 -9.28
N LEU A 310 -9.05 -8.54 -9.75
CA LEU A 310 -9.87 -7.66 -8.93
C LEU A 310 -11.06 -8.41 -8.27
N VAL A 311 -11.71 -9.29 -9.02
CA VAL A 311 -12.78 -10.17 -8.52
C VAL A 311 -12.21 -11.13 -7.46
N ALA A 312 -11.13 -11.84 -7.77
CA ALA A 312 -10.51 -12.79 -6.85
C ALA A 312 -10.04 -12.14 -5.54
N LEU A 313 -9.40 -10.96 -5.62
CA LEU A 313 -9.01 -10.15 -4.46
C LEU A 313 -10.22 -9.80 -3.59
N THR A 314 -11.28 -9.29 -4.20
CA THR A 314 -12.45 -8.77 -3.46
C THR A 314 -13.25 -9.91 -2.84
N ASN A 315 -13.50 -10.98 -3.59
CA ASN A 315 -14.25 -12.15 -3.11
C ASN A 315 -13.51 -12.84 -1.97
N SER A 316 -12.19 -13.05 -2.12
CA SER A 316 -11.39 -13.68 -1.07
C SER A 316 -11.30 -12.82 0.19
N TYR A 317 -11.24 -11.50 0.05
CA TYR A 317 -11.33 -10.58 1.18
C TYR A 317 -12.66 -10.74 1.94
N LEU A 318 -13.79 -10.69 1.22
CA LEU A 318 -15.12 -10.78 1.81
C LEU A 318 -15.38 -12.15 2.43
N ALA A 319 -14.89 -13.22 1.79
CA ALA A 319 -14.98 -14.58 2.31
C ALA A 319 -14.15 -14.77 3.60
N ALA A 320 -12.99 -14.13 3.69
CA ALA A 320 -12.12 -14.21 4.88
C ALA A 320 -12.55 -13.26 6.02
N PHE A 321 -13.38 -12.25 5.73
CA PHE A 321 -13.93 -11.32 6.72
C PHE A 321 -15.43 -11.00 6.49
N PRO A 322 -16.33 -12.00 6.58
CA PRO A 322 -17.75 -11.83 6.28
C PRO A 322 -18.50 -10.94 7.29
N GLU A 323 -17.98 -10.75 8.50
CA GLU A 323 -18.59 -9.90 9.51
C GLU A 323 -18.58 -8.41 9.13
N ILE A 324 -17.73 -8.00 8.17
CA ILE A 324 -17.61 -6.60 7.77
C ILE A 324 -18.85 -6.08 7.04
N THR A 325 -19.50 -6.90 6.23
CA THR A 325 -20.71 -6.53 5.49
C THR A 325 -21.91 -6.40 6.43
N HIS A 326 -21.95 -7.19 7.50
CA HIS A 326 -22.93 -7.02 8.58
C HIS A 326 -22.69 -5.74 9.38
N HIS A 327 -21.43 -5.37 9.59
CA HIS A 327 -21.09 -4.13 10.30
C HIS A 327 -21.34 -2.88 9.44
N ASN A 328 -21.17 -3.00 8.13
CA ASN A 328 -21.32 -1.93 7.16
C ASN A 328 -21.87 -2.51 5.85
N SER A 329 -23.18 -2.40 5.65
CA SER A 329 -23.86 -2.93 4.46
C SER A 329 -23.28 -2.38 3.15
N ASP A 330 -22.89 -1.11 3.16
CA ASP A 330 -22.35 -0.42 1.98
C ASP A 330 -20.82 -0.59 1.84
N PHE A 331 -20.22 -1.63 2.45
CA PHE A 331 -18.76 -1.79 2.51
C PHE A 331 -18.09 -1.75 1.15
N LEU A 332 -18.60 -2.52 0.18
CA LEU A 332 -17.99 -2.60 -1.15
C LEU A 332 -18.15 -1.28 -1.91
N THR A 333 -19.34 -0.69 -1.88
CA THR A 333 -19.61 0.65 -2.43
C THR A 333 -18.60 1.67 -1.88
N LYS A 334 -18.35 1.65 -0.57
CA LYS A 334 -17.38 2.53 0.08
C LYS A 334 -15.94 2.24 -0.34
N ALA A 335 -15.56 0.97 -0.52
CA ALA A 335 -14.24 0.59 -1.03
C ALA A 335 -14.01 1.11 -2.46
N ILE A 336 -15.03 1.05 -3.32
CA ILE A 336 -15.00 1.65 -4.67
C ILE A 336 -14.82 3.17 -4.61
N GLN A 337 -15.53 3.85 -3.71
CA GLN A 337 -15.34 5.29 -3.51
C GLN A 337 -13.92 5.61 -3.01
N PHE A 338 -13.37 4.81 -2.10
CA PHE A 338 -11.96 4.97 -1.67
C PHE A 338 -10.97 4.68 -2.79
N ALA A 339 -11.28 3.76 -3.71
CA ALA A 339 -10.47 3.58 -4.90
C ALA A 339 -10.45 4.85 -5.77
N GLY A 340 -11.61 5.48 -5.99
CA GLY A 340 -11.70 6.76 -6.68
C GLY A 340 -10.94 7.88 -5.97
N TYR A 341 -11.04 7.96 -4.64
CA TYR A 341 -10.25 8.89 -3.83
C TYR A 341 -8.74 8.65 -3.99
N HIS A 342 -8.30 7.39 -3.97
CA HIS A 342 -6.88 7.06 -4.10
C HIS A 342 -6.33 7.38 -5.51
N LEU A 343 -7.12 7.27 -6.57
CA LEU A 343 -6.72 7.75 -7.90
C LEU A 343 -6.44 9.27 -7.92
N ILE A 344 -7.19 10.06 -7.13
CA ILE A 344 -6.91 11.49 -6.94
C ILE A 344 -5.63 11.69 -6.14
N GLU A 345 -5.39 10.90 -5.08
CA GLU A 345 -4.13 10.95 -4.33
C GLU A 345 -2.92 10.64 -5.22
N LEU A 346 -3.04 9.70 -6.17
CA LEU A 346 -1.99 9.41 -7.15
C LEU A 346 -1.70 10.62 -8.04
N ILE A 347 -2.72 11.36 -8.50
CA ILE A 347 -2.53 12.59 -9.28
C ILE A 347 -1.81 13.65 -8.43
N LEU A 348 -2.24 13.84 -7.18
CA LEU A 348 -1.62 14.80 -6.27
C LEU A 348 -0.15 14.47 -6.00
N ALA A 349 0.17 13.19 -5.80
CA ALA A 349 1.54 12.74 -5.62
C ALA A 349 2.40 13.07 -6.85
N LYS A 350 1.90 12.79 -8.07
CA LYS A 350 2.59 13.17 -9.32
C LYS A 350 2.89 14.66 -9.39
N ILE A 351 1.91 15.50 -9.06
CA ILE A 351 2.06 16.96 -9.03
C ILE A 351 3.12 17.39 -8.00
N GLU A 352 3.15 16.76 -6.82
CA GLU A 352 4.15 17.02 -5.78
C GLU A 352 5.57 16.67 -6.26
N TYR A 353 5.73 15.59 -7.02
CA TYR A 353 6.99 15.18 -7.65
C TYR A 353 7.29 15.89 -8.97
N ARG A 354 6.51 16.90 -9.35
CA ARG A 354 6.68 17.69 -10.60
C ARG A 354 6.54 16.88 -11.88
N GLU A 355 5.85 15.75 -11.84
CA GLU A 355 5.45 15.05 -13.04
C GLU A 355 4.34 15.84 -13.79
N PRO A 356 4.31 15.78 -15.13
CA PRO A 356 3.31 16.48 -15.92
C PRO A 356 1.90 15.91 -15.69
N PHE A 357 0.89 16.79 -15.72
CA PHE A 357 -0.52 16.40 -15.74
C PHE A 357 -1.03 16.32 -17.18
N ASP A 358 -0.73 15.18 -17.81
CA ASP A 358 -1.03 14.84 -19.19
C ASP A 358 -2.45 14.23 -19.36
N ASN A 359 -2.74 13.64 -20.53
CA ASN A 359 -4.04 13.00 -20.75
C ASN A 359 -4.24 11.75 -19.88
N THR A 360 -3.16 11.08 -19.45
CA THR A 360 -3.26 9.99 -18.45
C THR A 360 -3.80 10.55 -17.13
N GLY A 361 -3.32 11.72 -16.70
CA GLY A 361 -3.86 12.44 -15.55
C GLY A 361 -5.35 12.80 -15.69
N ILE A 362 -5.79 13.20 -16.90
CA ILE A 362 -7.20 13.46 -17.18
C ILE A 362 -8.04 12.19 -17.09
N CYS A 363 -7.59 11.08 -17.69
CA CYS A 363 -8.26 9.78 -17.61
C CYS A 363 -8.40 9.32 -16.16
N LEU A 364 -7.32 9.41 -15.36
CA LEU A 364 -7.34 9.11 -13.93
C LEU A 364 -8.42 9.92 -13.19
N LEU A 365 -8.52 11.22 -13.45
CA LEU A 365 -9.52 12.08 -12.81
C LEU A 365 -10.95 11.71 -13.22
N GLN A 366 -11.17 11.34 -14.48
CA GLN A 366 -12.49 10.93 -14.97
C GLN A 366 -12.93 9.59 -14.36
N ILE A 367 -12.04 8.60 -14.29
CA ILE A 367 -12.33 7.33 -13.63
C ILE A 367 -12.55 7.56 -12.13
N ALA A 368 -11.72 8.40 -11.48
CA ALA A 368 -11.92 8.76 -10.09
C ALA A 368 -13.31 9.37 -9.82
N LYS A 369 -13.76 10.28 -10.70
CA LYS A 369 -15.10 10.86 -10.64
C LYS A 369 -16.19 9.79 -10.70
N MET A 370 -16.09 8.84 -11.63
CA MET A 370 -17.06 7.73 -11.74
C MET A 370 -17.10 6.90 -10.46
N LEU A 371 -15.94 6.47 -9.96
CA LEU A 371 -15.83 5.64 -8.75
C LEU A 371 -16.38 6.36 -7.50
N LEU A 372 -16.16 7.67 -7.38
CA LEU A 372 -16.63 8.47 -6.24
C LEU A 372 -18.13 8.77 -6.31
N CYS A 373 -18.62 9.18 -7.48
CA CYS A 373 -19.96 9.75 -7.65
C CYS A 373 -21.01 8.70 -8.06
N HIS A 374 -20.58 7.64 -8.75
CA HIS A 374 -21.42 6.55 -9.24
C HIS A 374 -20.83 5.17 -8.86
N PRO A 375 -20.57 4.91 -7.56
CA PRO A 375 -19.84 3.70 -7.14
C PRO A 375 -20.59 2.41 -7.49
N GLN A 376 -21.92 2.38 -7.42
CA GLN A 376 -22.70 1.18 -7.75
C GLN A 376 -22.59 0.81 -9.23
N GLU A 377 -22.74 1.80 -10.12
CA GLU A 377 -22.56 1.59 -11.56
C GLU A 377 -21.11 1.21 -11.89
N SER A 378 -20.16 1.78 -11.14
CA SER A 378 -18.74 1.53 -11.35
C SER A 378 -18.32 0.12 -10.95
N MET A 379 -19.02 -0.56 -10.02
CA MET A 379 -18.72 -1.95 -9.64
C MET A 379 -18.71 -2.88 -10.85
N MET A 380 -19.71 -2.77 -11.73
CA MET A 380 -19.78 -3.57 -12.96
C MET A 380 -18.61 -3.32 -13.90
N THR A 381 -18.08 -2.09 -13.92
CA THR A 381 -16.91 -1.75 -14.74
C THR A 381 -15.63 -2.28 -14.11
N VAL A 382 -15.46 -2.13 -12.80
CA VAL A 382 -14.25 -2.55 -12.07
C VAL A 382 -14.11 -4.07 -12.03
N PHE A 383 -15.21 -4.80 -11.83
CA PHE A 383 -15.20 -6.25 -11.66
C PHE A 383 -15.61 -7.04 -12.92
N GLY A 384 -16.17 -6.38 -13.93
CA GLY A 384 -16.70 -7.05 -15.11
C GLY A 384 -18.01 -7.80 -14.81
N GLN A 385 -18.41 -8.70 -15.71
CA GLN A 385 -19.65 -9.47 -15.59
C GLN A 385 -19.56 -10.68 -14.63
N GLU A 386 -18.35 -11.01 -14.15
CA GLU A 386 -18.08 -12.24 -13.40
C GLU A 386 -18.41 -12.15 -11.90
N MET A 387 -18.61 -10.95 -11.36
CA MET A 387 -19.11 -10.78 -9.99
C MET A 387 -20.61 -11.10 -9.99
N ASN A 388 -20.94 -12.38 -9.76
CA ASN A 388 -22.31 -12.89 -9.77
C ASN A 388 -23.25 -12.03 -8.92
N ASN A 389 -24.42 -11.73 -9.48
CA ASN A 389 -25.49 -10.92 -8.88
C ASN A 389 -26.00 -11.40 -7.50
N GLU A 390 -25.60 -12.59 -7.01
CA GLU A 390 -26.00 -13.07 -5.69
C GLU A 390 -25.28 -12.37 -4.52
N GLU A 391 -24.07 -11.84 -4.72
CA GLU A 391 -23.36 -11.04 -3.69
C GLU A 391 -23.73 -9.55 -3.78
N LEU A 392 -23.91 -9.02 -4.99
CA LEU A 392 -24.44 -7.65 -5.21
C LEU A 392 -25.89 -7.49 -4.73
N ALA A 393 -26.68 -8.57 -4.66
CA ALA A 393 -28.03 -8.57 -4.10
C ALA A 393 -28.07 -8.72 -2.57
N ARG A 394 -26.93 -8.95 -1.91
CA ARG A 394 -26.78 -9.05 -0.45
C ARG A 394 -26.09 -7.84 0.19
N THR A 395 -25.46 -6.99 -0.60
CA THR A 395 -25.08 -5.59 -0.25
C THR A 395 -26.24 -4.66 -0.55
#